data_AF-A0A2N3VDP7-F1
#
_entry.id   AF-A0A2N3VDP7-F1
#
_cell.length_a   1.000
_cell.length_b   1.000
_cell.length_c   1.000
_cell.angle_alpha   90.00
_cell.angle_beta   90.00
_cell.angle_gamma   90.00
#
_symmetry.space_group_name_H-M   'P 1'
#
loop_
_entity.id
_entity.type
_entity.pdbx_description
1 polymer ?
#
loop_
_entity_poly.entity_id
_entity_poly.type
_entity_poly.pdbx_seq_one_letter_code
_entity_poly.pdbx_strand_id
1 'polypeptide(L)'
;MTGATTVLAGSSAGTVSWATYRLLMTQAGAARAVIGRDTSKPPEADGVYAPGATVPEPWRKSTPFDLHLMIFGDSTAAGLGCLGAADVPGVRLARGLAEATGMRIRLSTKAISGATSKGLAGQVDAMFVAGPPPDAAVILVGANDITKKHSIRASARRLAAAVSRLREADALVVVGTCPNLGTVTAIQQPLRTIVANWSVRLAKAQTVATTIAGGIAVPMGSPLVASEFRASPEILFATDGFHPSAAGYELAAAQLLPVLIAQVRDRPALPVAQLET
;
A
#
# COMPACT_ATOMS: atom_id res chain seq x y z
N MET A 1 9.20 -68.83 13.95
CA MET A 1 8.14 -67.80 14.05
C MET A 1 8.57 -66.60 13.24
N THR A 2 7.87 -66.35 12.14
CA THR A 2 8.12 -65.29 11.16
C THR A 2 7.67 -63.94 11.71
N GLY A 3 8.59 -62.97 11.76
CA GLY A 3 8.27 -61.57 12.07
C GLY A 3 7.69 -60.88 10.84
N ALA A 4 6.44 -60.44 10.93
CA ALA A 4 5.81 -59.63 9.89
C ALA A 4 6.25 -58.17 10.05
N THR A 5 7.15 -57.71 9.18
CA THR A 5 7.41 -56.28 8.97
C THR A 5 6.23 -55.66 8.24
N THR A 6 5.39 -54.95 8.98
CA THR A 6 4.34 -54.09 8.41
C THR A 6 5.01 -52.86 7.78
N VAL A 7 5.17 -52.86 6.46
CA VAL A 7 5.50 -51.65 5.70
C VAL A 7 4.23 -50.79 5.66
N LEU A 8 4.17 -49.74 6.48
CA LEU A 8 3.17 -48.70 6.36
C LEU A 8 3.38 -47.97 5.02
N ALA A 9 2.65 -48.41 3.99
CA ALA A 9 2.49 -47.67 2.75
C ALA A 9 1.69 -46.39 3.05
N GLY A 10 2.39 -45.31 3.40
CA GLY A 10 1.80 -43.99 3.48
C GLY A 10 1.22 -43.64 2.10
N SER A 11 -0.08 -43.35 2.05
CA SER A 11 -0.80 -43.03 0.81
C SER A 11 -0.04 -41.97 0.02
N SER A 12 0.32 -42.26 -1.23
CA SER A 12 1.13 -41.40 -2.11
C SER A 12 0.61 -39.95 -2.22
N ALA A 13 -0.70 -39.74 -2.05
CA ALA A 13 -1.31 -38.42 -2.00
C ALA A 13 -0.86 -37.56 -0.79
N GLY A 14 -0.65 -38.18 0.38
CA GLY A 14 -0.21 -37.49 1.60
C GLY A 14 1.25 -37.05 1.53
N THR A 15 2.12 -37.89 0.94
CA THR A 15 3.55 -37.60 0.79
C THR A 15 3.81 -36.52 -0.26
N VAL A 16 3.10 -36.54 -1.39
CA VAL A 16 3.18 -35.48 -2.43
C VAL A 16 2.68 -34.14 -1.90
N SER A 17 1.59 -34.13 -1.12
CA SER A 17 1.05 -32.90 -0.51
C SER A 17 2.03 -32.30 0.51
N TRP A 18 2.68 -33.13 1.32
CA TRP A 18 3.67 -32.70 2.29
C TRP A 18 4.97 -32.19 1.62
N ALA A 19 5.46 -32.88 0.60
CA ALA A 19 6.64 -32.45 -0.16
C ALA A 19 6.42 -31.09 -0.84
N THR A 20 5.25 -30.90 -1.46
CA THR A 20 4.86 -29.62 -2.07
C THR A 20 4.78 -28.52 -1.03
N TYR A 21 4.14 -28.78 0.11
CA TYR A 21 4.07 -27.83 1.21
C TYR A 21 5.46 -27.41 1.71
N ARG A 22 6.37 -28.38 1.91
CA ARG A 22 7.75 -28.10 2.33
C ARG A 22 8.49 -27.26 1.31
N LEU A 23 8.40 -27.58 0.02
CA LEU A 23 9.01 -26.78 -1.04
C LEU A 23 8.55 -25.31 -0.97
N LEU A 24 7.24 -25.08 -0.87
CA LEU A 24 6.67 -23.74 -0.77
C LEU A 24 7.15 -22.99 0.49
N MET A 25 7.25 -23.68 1.63
CA MET A 25 7.76 -23.07 2.86
C MET A 25 9.25 -22.74 2.76
N THR A 26 10.06 -23.60 2.12
CA THR A 26 11.48 -23.32 1.84
C THR A 26 11.62 -22.10 0.93
N GLN A 27 10.82 -21.99 -0.14
CA GLN A 27 10.83 -20.82 -1.03
C GLN A 27 10.42 -19.54 -0.31
N ALA A 28 9.42 -19.62 0.57
CA ALA A 28 9.03 -18.48 1.41
C ALA A 28 10.14 -18.08 2.39
N GLY A 29 10.90 -19.04 2.92
CA GLY A 29 12.08 -18.80 3.75
C GLY A 29 13.20 -18.10 2.97
N ALA A 30 13.55 -18.63 1.80
CA ALA A 30 14.58 -18.06 0.92
C ALA A 30 14.22 -16.63 0.49
N ALA A 31 12.98 -16.39 0.08
CA ALA A 31 12.52 -15.05 -0.28
C ALA A 31 12.65 -14.06 0.90
N ARG A 32 12.26 -14.46 2.12
CA ARG A 32 12.42 -13.61 3.31
C ARG A 32 13.88 -13.33 3.67
N ALA A 33 14.79 -14.26 3.38
CA ALA A 33 16.21 -14.07 3.61
C ALA A 33 16.80 -13.03 2.66
N VAL A 34 16.36 -13.01 1.39
CA VAL A 34 16.75 -12.01 0.39
C VAL A 34 16.13 -10.65 0.67
N ILE A 35 14.82 -10.60 0.92
CA ILE A 35 14.08 -9.36 1.16
C ILE A 35 14.49 -8.73 2.50
N GLY A 36 14.86 -9.56 3.47
CA GLY A 36 15.23 -9.11 4.80
C GLY A 36 14.05 -8.52 5.58
N ARG A 37 14.38 -7.85 6.67
CA ARG A 37 13.44 -7.04 7.45
C ARG A 37 14.06 -5.67 7.62
N ASP A 38 13.63 -4.71 6.82
CA ASP A 38 13.95 -3.34 7.12
C ASP A 38 13.02 -2.84 8.24
N THR A 39 13.65 -2.43 9.34
CA THR A 39 13.01 -1.87 10.54
C THR A 39 13.35 -0.39 10.71
N SER A 40 14.05 0.19 9.73
CA SER A 40 14.34 1.61 9.68
C SER A 40 13.04 2.40 9.77
N LYS A 41 13.13 3.52 10.47
CA LYS A 41 12.02 4.46 10.53
C LYS A 41 11.87 5.05 9.12
N PRO A 42 10.66 5.02 8.53
CA PRO A 42 10.42 5.67 7.25
C PRO A 42 10.87 7.15 7.30
N PRO A 43 11.34 7.72 6.17
CA PRO A 43 11.74 9.11 6.13
C PRO A 43 10.61 10.04 6.62
N GLU A 44 10.91 10.91 7.58
CA GLU A 44 9.96 11.93 8.05
C GLU A 44 9.74 12.95 6.94
N ALA A 45 8.52 12.97 6.38
CA ALA A 45 8.19 13.76 5.20
C ALA A 45 6.89 14.57 5.34
N ASP A 46 6.27 14.52 6.51
CA ASP A 46 5.04 15.23 6.82
C ASP A 46 5.28 16.74 6.93
N GLY A 47 4.29 17.53 6.51
CA GLY A 47 4.39 19.00 6.47
C GLY A 47 3.47 19.59 5.41
N VAL A 48 3.64 20.87 5.11
CA VAL A 48 2.83 21.59 4.13
C VAL A 48 3.63 21.85 2.86
N TYR A 49 3.10 21.37 1.74
CA TYR A 49 3.68 21.48 0.41
C TYR A 49 2.92 22.54 -0.39
N ALA A 50 3.58 23.67 -0.65
CA ALA A 50 3.07 24.70 -1.56
C ALA A 50 3.45 24.36 -3.02
N PRO A 51 2.75 24.93 -4.02
CA PRO A 51 3.15 24.80 -5.44
C PRO A 51 4.62 25.19 -5.64
N GLY A 52 5.36 24.41 -6.43
CA GLY A 52 6.80 24.59 -6.64
C GLY A 52 7.72 24.30 -5.44
N ALA A 53 7.20 23.97 -4.25
CA ALA A 53 8.04 23.69 -3.08
C ALA A 53 8.82 22.37 -3.23
N THR A 54 10.11 22.41 -2.92
CA THR A 54 10.99 21.23 -2.89
C THR A 54 11.08 20.61 -1.50
N VAL A 55 10.92 21.43 -0.46
CA VAL A 55 10.96 21.04 0.96
C VAL A 55 9.65 21.50 1.61
N PRO A 56 9.01 20.68 2.47
CA PRO A 56 7.80 21.09 3.17
C PRO A 56 8.07 22.18 4.22
N GLU A 57 7.09 23.04 4.43
CA GLU A 57 7.00 23.84 5.65
C GLU A 57 6.56 22.92 6.81
N PRO A 58 7.21 22.94 7.98
CA PRO A 58 6.76 22.17 9.13
C PRO A 58 5.33 22.55 9.53
N TRP A 59 4.47 21.55 9.71
CA TRP A 59 3.09 21.81 10.12
C TRP A 59 3.01 22.28 11.58
N ARG A 60 2.35 23.41 11.79
CA ARG A 60 1.89 23.93 13.09
C ARG A 60 0.40 24.26 12.98
N LYS A 61 -0.29 24.44 14.11
CA LYS A 61 -1.72 24.81 14.12
C LYS A 61 -2.02 26.10 13.34
N SER A 62 -1.06 27.03 13.29
CA SER A 62 -1.16 28.29 12.54
C SER A 62 -0.65 28.20 11.10
N THR A 63 -0.09 27.08 10.67
CA THR A 63 0.45 26.94 9.31
C THR A 63 -0.73 26.81 8.34
N PRO A 64 -0.88 27.73 7.36
CA PRO A 64 -1.99 27.70 6.43
C PRO A 64 -1.86 26.51 5.47
N PHE A 65 -2.97 25.84 5.22
CA PHE A 65 -3.14 24.79 4.21
C PHE A 65 -4.57 24.84 3.65
N ASP A 66 -4.74 24.40 2.40
CA ASP A 66 -6.05 24.36 1.74
C ASP A 66 -6.65 22.96 1.75
N LEU A 67 -5.80 21.92 1.79
CA LEU A 67 -6.21 20.52 1.78
C LEU A 67 -5.30 19.67 2.66
N HIS A 68 -5.89 18.89 3.57
CA HIS A 68 -5.21 17.87 4.36
C HIS A 68 -5.27 16.51 3.66
N LEU A 69 -4.12 16.07 3.15
CA LEU A 69 -3.92 14.76 2.53
C LEU A 69 -3.31 13.78 3.55
N MET A 70 -4.00 12.67 3.77
CA MET A 70 -3.57 11.61 4.68
C MET A 70 -3.17 10.33 3.93
N ILE A 71 -2.00 9.77 4.25
CA ILE A 71 -1.54 8.49 3.70
C ILE A 71 -1.65 7.39 4.77
N PHE A 72 -2.32 6.29 4.43
CA PHE A 72 -2.48 5.12 5.28
C PHE A 72 -1.94 3.87 4.61
N GLY A 73 -1.54 2.88 5.41
CA GLY A 73 -1.25 1.54 4.90
C GLY A 73 0.01 0.90 5.48
N ASP A 74 0.69 0.15 4.62
CA ASP A 74 1.85 -0.66 5.00
C ASP A 74 3.20 -0.01 4.65
N SER A 75 4.27 -0.80 4.53
CA SER A 75 5.59 -0.30 4.14
C SER A 75 5.59 0.41 2.79
N THR A 76 4.71 0.00 1.88
CA THR A 76 4.55 0.66 0.58
C THR A 76 4.07 2.10 0.78
N ALA A 77 3.03 2.29 1.60
CA ALA A 77 2.51 3.61 1.94
C ALA A 77 3.56 4.48 2.67
N ALA A 78 4.41 3.86 3.47
CA ALA A 78 5.46 4.54 4.22
C ALA A 78 6.65 4.99 3.34
N GLY A 79 6.78 4.47 2.11
CA GLY A 79 7.92 4.77 1.25
C GLY A 79 9.17 3.92 1.54
N LEU A 80 9.00 2.72 2.09
CA LEU A 80 10.13 1.81 2.33
C LEU A 80 10.83 1.47 1.00
N GLY A 81 12.15 1.59 0.94
CA GLY A 81 12.92 1.48 -0.30
C GLY A 81 13.34 2.83 -0.90
N CYS A 82 12.77 3.94 -0.44
CA CYS A 82 13.29 5.28 -0.74
C CYS A 82 14.54 5.58 0.08
N LEU A 83 15.50 6.29 -0.52
CA LEU A 83 16.69 6.79 0.17
C LEU A 83 16.48 8.17 0.81
N GLY A 84 15.47 8.92 0.36
CA GLY A 84 15.16 10.27 0.84
C GLY A 84 13.67 10.53 0.99
N ALA A 85 13.33 11.48 1.86
CA ALA A 85 11.96 11.89 2.13
C ALA A 85 11.24 12.46 0.89
N ALA A 86 11.97 13.08 -0.05
CA ALA A 86 11.38 13.63 -1.26
C ALA A 86 10.78 12.57 -2.20
N ASP A 87 11.20 11.32 -2.05
CA ASP A 87 10.84 10.24 -2.97
C ASP A 87 9.67 9.38 -2.46
N VAL A 88 9.30 9.51 -1.19
CA VAL A 88 8.22 8.72 -0.60
C VAL A 88 6.88 9.04 -1.30
N PRO A 89 5.97 8.07 -1.45
CA PRO A 89 4.76 8.24 -2.24
C PRO A 89 3.88 9.40 -1.75
N GLY A 90 3.79 9.61 -0.43
CA GLY A 90 3.04 10.73 0.13
C GLY A 90 3.52 12.10 -0.39
N VAL A 91 4.83 12.30 -0.49
CA VAL A 91 5.42 13.55 -0.99
C VAL A 91 5.19 13.72 -2.48
N ARG A 92 5.36 12.65 -3.27
CA ARG A 92 5.07 12.66 -4.70
C ARG A 92 3.63 13.10 -4.97
N LEU A 93 2.68 12.55 -4.21
CA LEU A 93 1.27 12.90 -4.32
C LEU A 93 0.98 14.32 -3.84
N ALA A 94 1.53 14.73 -2.69
CA ALA A 94 1.31 16.08 -2.16
C ALA A 94 1.87 17.17 -3.08
N ARG A 95 3.11 17.01 -3.57
CA ARG A 95 3.72 17.96 -4.50
C ARG A 95 3.00 18.00 -5.84
N GLY A 96 2.68 16.83 -6.40
CA GLY A 96 1.95 16.74 -7.66
C GLY A 96 0.55 17.35 -7.57
N LEU A 97 -0.14 17.15 -6.44
CA LEU A 97 -1.44 17.74 -6.19
C LEU A 97 -1.34 19.26 -6.03
N ALA A 98 -0.38 19.75 -5.23
CA ALA A 98 -0.12 21.17 -5.05
C ALA A 98 0.14 21.88 -6.39
N GLU A 99 1.01 21.31 -7.22
CA GLU A 99 1.35 21.84 -8.53
C GLU A 99 0.12 21.90 -9.46
N ALA A 100 -0.70 20.85 -9.45
CA ALA A 100 -1.84 20.75 -10.34
C ALA A 100 -3.04 21.61 -9.92
N THR A 101 -3.20 21.91 -8.63
CA THR A 101 -4.38 22.63 -8.11
C THR A 101 -4.06 24.05 -7.63
N GLY A 102 -2.79 24.39 -7.44
CA GLY A 102 -2.36 25.64 -6.81
C GLY A 102 -2.57 25.66 -5.28
N MET A 103 -3.06 24.57 -4.69
CA MET A 103 -3.36 24.46 -3.26
C MET A 103 -2.11 24.16 -2.44
N ARG A 104 -2.11 24.61 -1.18
CA ARG A 104 -1.17 24.21 -0.13
C ARG A 104 -1.64 22.90 0.48
N ILE A 105 -0.89 21.83 0.24
CA ILE A 105 -1.26 20.48 0.68
C ILE A 105 -0.55 20.15 2.00
N ARG A 106 -1.31 20.01 3.09
CA ARG A 106 -0.81 19.43 4.33
C ARG A 106 -0.75 17.92 4.16
N LEU A 107 0.44 17.35 4.10
CA LEU A 107 0.67 15.91 4.09
C LEU A 107 0.78 15.38 5.53
N SER A 108 0.12 14.28 5.81
CA SER A 108 0.32 13.49 7.02
C SER A 108 0.34 11.99 6.69
N THR A 109 1.20 11.23 7.38
CA THR A 109 1.41 9.82 7.09
C THR A 109 1.20 8.97 8.33
N LYS A 110 0.24 8.04 8.25
CA LYS A 110 0.06 6.96 9.23
C LYS A 110 0.16 5.61 8.53
N ALA A 111 1.35 5.30 8.08
CA ALA A 111 1.71 4.02 7.49
C ALA A 111 2.63 3.24 8.44
N ILE A 112 2.43 1.92 8.53
CA ILE A 112 3.18 1.07 9.45
C ILE A 112 3.77 -0.09 8.67
N SER A 113 5.10 -0.18 8.63
CA SER A 113 5.81 -1.28 7.96
C SER A 113 5.34 -2.65 8.48
N GLY A 114 5.00 -3.54 7.56
CA GLY A 114 4.47 -4.87 7.87
C GLY A 114 3.00 -4.93 8.32
N ALA A 115 2.28 -3.78 8.35
CA ALA A 115 0.85 -3.76 8.60
C ALA A 115 0.08 -4.55 7.54
N THR A 116 -1.01 -5.18 7.95
CA THR A 116 -2.01 -5.78 7.06
C THR A 116 -3.30 -4.97 7.16
N SER A 117 -4.30 -5.34 6.38
CA SER A 117 -5.66 -4.80 6.52
C SER A 117 -6.24 -4.87 7.94
N LYS A 118 -5.72 -5.75 8.83
CA LYS A 118 -6.09 -5.77 10.25
C LYS A 118 -5.70 -4.50 11.01
N GLY A 119 -4.62 -3.84 10.60
CA GLY A 119 -4.10 -2.64 11.26
C GLY A 119 -4.75 -1.34 10.81
N LEU A 120 -5.49 -1.32 9.69
CA LEU A 120 -6.04 -0.09 9.11
C LEU A 120 -6.99 0.63 10.07
N ALA A 121 -7.87 -0.10 10.76
CA ALA A 121 -8.80 0.51 11.72
C ALA A 121 -8.04 1.32 12.78
N GLY A 122 -6.99 0.75 13.38
CA GLY A 122 -6.17 1.46 14.36
C GLY A 122 -5.40 2.65 13.79
N GLN A 123 -5.00 2.61 12.51
CA GLN A 123 -4.38 3.78 11.86
C GLN A 123 -5.38 4.93 11.68
N VAL A 124 -6.60 4.62 11.21
CA VAL A 124 -7.68 5.59 11.02
C VAL A 124 -8.14 6.16 12.37
N ASP A 125 -8.31 5.30 13.39
CA ASP A 125 -8.69 5.73 14.74
C ASP A 125 -7.65 6.67 15.34
N ALA A 126 -6.36 6.32 15.24
CA ALA A 126 -5.28 7.15 15.72
C ALA A 126 -5.23 8.53 15.04
N MET A 127 -5.61 8.59 13.76
CA MET A 127 -5.74 9.86 13.03
C MET A 127 -6.87 10.71 13.60
N PHE A 128 -8.07 10.14 13.80
CA PHE A 128 -9.21 10.90 14.36
C PHE A 128 -8.98 11.37 15.79
N VAL A 129 -8.14 10.67 16.56
CA VAL A 129 -7.72 11.12 17.89
C VAL A 129 -6.74 12.30 17.79
N ALA A 130 -5.88 12.33 16.77
CA ALA A 130 -4.84 13.34 16.62
C ALA A 130 -5.36 14.70 16.12
N GLY A 131 -6.52 14.75 15.47
CA GLY A 131 -7.06 15.98 14.92
C GLY A 131 -8.32 15.80 14.08
N PRO A 132 -8.73 16.85 13.34
CA PRO A 132 -9.90 16.78 12.47
C PRO A 132 -9.70 15.73 11.35
N PRO A 133 -10.79 15.21 10.78
CA PRO A 133 -10.75 14.36 9.59
C PRO A 133 -9.93 15.00 8.44
N PRO A 134 -9.26 14.18 7.62
CA PRO A 134 -8.57 14.69 6.44
C PRO A 134 -9.56 14.98 5.33
N ASP A 135 -9.23 15.94 4.47
CA ASP A 135 -10.02 16.24 3.27
C ASP A 135 -9.87 15.12 2.22
N ALA A 136 -8.68 14.53 2.13
CA ALA A 136 -8.40 13.41 1.24
C ALA A 136 -7.50 12.36 1.92
N ALA A 137 -7.70 11.10 1.56
CA ALA A 137 -6.94 9.98 2.06
C ALA A 137 -6.53 9.03 0.93
N VAL A 138 -5.29 8.54 0.98
CA VAL A 138 -4.77 7.50 0.09
C VAL A 138 -4.40 6.29 0.93
N ILE A 139 -4.91 5.12 0.56
CA ILE A 139 -4.61 3.86 1.24
C ILE A 139 -3.81 2.94 0.32
N LEU A 140 -2.61 2.53 0.74
CA LEU A 140 -1.78 1.53 0.04
C LEU A 140 -1.51 0.34 0.96
N VAL A 141 -2.21 -0.77 0.74
CA VAL A 141 -2.14 -1.95 1.60
C VAL A 141 -2.53 -3.22 0.83
N GLY A 142 -1.86 -4.32 1.14
CA GLY A 142 -2.32 -5.65 0.72
C GLY A 142 -1.20 -6.64 0.43
N ALA A 143 0.01 -6.18 0.16
CA ALA A 143 1.16 -7.07 -0.03
C ALA A 143 1.37 -7.97 1.20
N ASN A 144 1.28 -7.39 2.39
CA ASN A 144 1.39 -8.12 3.66
C ASN A 144 0.23 -9.08 3.94
N ASP A 145 -0.98 -8.81 3.42
CA ASP A 145 -2.10 -9.74 3.52
C ASP A 145 -1.82 -11.01 2.71
N ILE A 146 -1.18 -10.89 1.54
CA ILE A 146 -0.74 -12.02 0.73
C ILE A 146 0.40 -12.79 1.41
N THR A 147 1.46 -12.10 1.82
CA THR A 147 2.65 -12.77 2.40
C THR A 147 2.36 -13.45 3.75
N LYS A 148 1.39 -12.92 4.52
CA LYS A 148 0.88 -13.53 5.76
C LYS A 148 -0.33 -14.44 5.56
N LYS A 149 -0.69 -14.74 4.30
CA LYS A 149 -1.73 -15.71 3.91
C LYS A 149 -3.10 -15.40 4.56
N HIS A 150 -3.46 -14.12 4.65
CA HIS A 150 -4.76 -13.70 5.15
C HIS A 150 -5.87 -13.95 4.13
N SER A 151 -7.10 -14.16 4.63
CA SER A 151 -8.28 -14.37 3.78
C SER A 151 -8.55 -13.13 2.94
N ILE A 152 -8.55 -13.28 1.60
CA ILE A 152 -8.83 -12.20 0.64
C ILE A 152 -10.14 -11.46 0.98
N ARG A 153 -11.22 -12.22 1.24
CA ARG A 153 -12.54 -11.64 1.58
C ARG A 153 -12.45 -10.83 2.87
N ALA A 154 -11.82 -11.39 3.91
CA ALA A 154 -11.69 -10.70 5.18
C ALA A 154 -10.83 -9.44 5.06
N SER A 155 -9.77 -9.49 4.25
CA SER A 155 -8.89 -8.35 4.00
C SER A 155 -9.58 -7.22 3.24
N ALA A 156 -10.30 -7.54 2.17
CA ALA A 156 -11.09 -6.56 1.43
C ALA A 156 -12.21 -5.94 2.29
N ARG A 157 -12.87 -6.74 3.15
CA ARG A 157 -13.87 -6.22 4.08
C ARG A 157 -13.29 -5.23 5.10
N ARG A 158 -12.09 -5.50 5.62
CA ARG A 158 -11.43 -4.57 6.56
C ARG A 158 -11.00 -3.27 5.88
N LEU A 159 -10.53 -3.35 4.64
CA LEU A 159 -10.28 -2.17 3.82
C LEU A 159 -11.58 -1.37 3.61
N ALA A 160 -12.68 -2.02 3.20
CA ALA A 160 -13.97 -1.35 3.03
C ALA A 160 -14.42 -0.63 4.31
N ALA A 161 -14.28 -1.26 5.49
CA ALA A 161 -14.62 -0.61 6.75
C ALA A 161 -13.79 0.67 7.01
N ALA A 162 -12.49 0.65 6.68
CA ALA A 162 -11.64 1.85 6.78
C ALA A 162 -12.05 2.93 5.77
N VAL A 163 -12.37 2.54 4.53
CA VAL A 163 -12.87 3.46 3.49
C VAL A 163 -14.19 4.09 3.92
N SER A 164 -15.17 3.29 4.33
CA SER A 164 -16.48 3.77 4.79
C SER A 164 -16.33 4.77 5.93
N ARG A 165 -15.52 4.47 6.93
CA ARG A 165 -15.30 5.37 8.07
C ARG A 165 -14.69 6.72 7.65
N LEU A 166 -13.78 6.73 6.69
CA LEU A 166 -13.21 7.97 6.15
C LEU A 166 -14.25 8.73 5.30
N ARG A 167 -15.04 8.03 4.48
CA ARG A 167 -16.12 8.63 3.68
C ARG A 167 -17.24 9.21 4.54
N GLU A 168 -17.59 8.56 5.66
CA GLU A 168 -18.55 9.06 6.66
C GLU A 168 -18.08 10.37 7.31
N ALA A 169 -16.76 10.58 7.37
CA ALA A 169 -16.15 11.84 7.82
C ALA A 169 -15.89 12.83 6.66
N ASP A 170 -16.53 12.62 5.50
CA ASP A 170 -16.41 13.40 4.26
C ASP A 170 -14.97 13.53 3.71
N ALA A 171 -14.10 12.55 3.98
CA ALA A 171 -12.81 12.48 3.30
C ALA A 171 -12.97 11.92 1.89
N LEU A 172 -12.33 12.49 0.87
CA LEU A 172 -12.11 11.82 -0.41
C LEU A 172 -11.19 10.59 -0.18
N VAL A 173 -11.52 9.41 -0.68
CA VAL A 173 -10.70 8.21 -0.43
C VAL A 173 -10.28 7.55 -1.74
N VAL A 174 -8.97 7.48 -1.97
CA VAL A 174 -8.35 6.74 -3.07
C VAL A 174 -7.59 5.54 -2.52
N VAL A 175 -7.77 4.37 -3.12
CA VAL A 175 -7.09 3.14 -2.71
C VAL A 175 -6.21 2.64 -3.86
N GLY A 176 -4.90 2.62 -3.66
CA GLY A 176 -4.02 1.79 -4.48
C GLY A 176 -4.17 0.33 -4.06
N THR A 177 -4.81 -0.47 -4.91
CA THR A 177 -5.06 -1.89 -4.64
C THR A 177 -3.76 -2.71 -4.58
N CYS A 178 -3.86 -3.96 -4.12
CA CYS A 178 -2.72 -4.85 -3.94
C CYS A 178 -1.86 -4.93 -5.22
N PRO A 179 -0.54 -4.69 -5.13
CA PRO A 179 0.34 -4.85 -6.29
C PRO A 179 0.45 -6.33 -6.68
N ASN A 180 0.84 -6.59 -7.93
CA ASN A 180 1.02 -7.95 -8.41
C ASN A 180 2.36 -8.51 -7.93
N LEU A 181 2.35 -9.36 -6.89
CA LEU A 181 3.58 -9.93 -6.32
C LEU A 181 4.27 -10.95 -7.24
N GLY A 182 3.69 -11.25 -8.41
CA GLY A 182 4.35 -12.04 -9.45
C GLY A 182 5.53 -11.33 -10.12
N THR A 183 5.71 -10.03 -9.91
CA THR A 183 6.86 -9.27 -10.41
C THR A 183 8.10 -9.42 -9.53
N VAL A 184 7.95 -9.87 -8.28
CA VAL A 184 9.04 -10.04 -7.32
C VAL A 184 9.86 -11.28 -7.68
N THR A 185 11.06 -11.07 -8.21
CA THR A 185 11.94 -12.15 -8.70
C THR A 185 12.56 -12.99 -7.57
N ALA A 186 12.73 -12.40 -6.38
CA ALA A 186 13.19 -13.10 -5.17
C ALA A 186 12.24 -14.24 -4.74
N ILE A 187 10.98 -14.20 -5.17
CA ILE A 187 10.03 -15.31 -4.96
C ILE A 187 10.23 -16.33 -6.08
N GLN A 188 10.63 -17.55 -5.72
CA GLN A 188 10.89 -18.62 -6.68
C GLN A 188 9.60 -19.32 -7.14
N GLN A 189 9.68 -20.02 -8.28
CA GLN A 189 8.59 -20.88 -8.77
C GLN A 189 8.58 -22.23 -8.06
N PRO A 190 7.42 -22.79 -7.66
CA PRO A 190 6.08 -22.38 -8.06
C PRO A 190 5.40 -21.35 -7.15
N LEU A 191 6.00 -20.96 -6.02
CA LEU A 191 5.39 -20.03 -5.06
C LEU A 191 5.04 -18.67 -5.71
N ARG A 192 5.87 -18.17 -6.63
CA ARG A 192 5.64 -16.89 -7.33
C ARG A 192 4.31 -16.87 -8.07
N THR A 193 3.97 -17.93 -8.80
CA THR A 193 2.67 -18.05 -9.48
C THR A 193 1.50 -18.04 -8.48
N ILE A 194 1.65 -18.70 -7.33
CA ILE A 194 0.61 -18.75 -6.29
C ILE A 194 0.36 -17.35 -5.71
N VAL A 195 1.42 -16.64 -5.32
CA VAL A 195 1.28 -15.28 -4.74
C VAL A 195 0.82 -14.27 -5.78
N ALA A 196 1.22 -14.41 -7.05
CA ALA A 196 0.70 -13.60 -8.16
C ALA A 196 -0.82 -13.76 -8.26
N ASN A 197 -1.31 -15.00 -8.32
CA ASN A 197 -2.74 -15.28 -8.39
C ASN A 197 -3.51 -14.73 -7.18
N TRP A 198 -2.96 -14.87 -5.97
CA TRP A 198 -3.61 -14.34 -4.77
C TRP A 198 -3.62 -12.81 -4.75
N SER A 199 -2.53 -12.16 -5.16
CA SER A 199 -2.45 -10.70 -5.25
C SER A 199 -3.46 -10.12 -6.25
N VAL A 200 -3.61 -10.72 -7.43
CA VAL A 200 -4.62 -10.31 -8.42
C VAL A 200 -6.04 -10.49 -7.87
N ARG A 201 -6.31 -11.60 -7.17
CA ARG A 201 -7.62 -11.84 -6.55
C ARG A 201 -7.91 -10.84 -5.42
N LEU A 202 -6.90 -10.50 -4.61
CA LEU A 202 -7.04 -9.47 -3.57
C LEU A 202 -7.29 -8.10 -4.19
N ALA A 203 -6.54 -7.71 -5.21
CA ALA A 203 -6.72 -6.44 -5.90
C ALA A 203 -8.16 -6.29 -6.43
N LYS A 204 -8.68 -7.33 -7.12
CA LYS A 204 -10.08 -7.34 -7.59
C LYS A 204 -11.09 -7.20 -6.45
N ALA A 205 -10.88 -7.92 -5.34
CA ALA A 205 -11.75 -7.83 -4.18
C ALA A 205 -11.68 -6.43 -3.53
N GLN A 206 -10.49 -5.82 -3.46
CA GLN A 206 -10.31 -4.46 -2.96
C GLN A 206 -10.97 -3.42 -3.88
N THR A 207 -10.90 -3.58 -5.21
CA THR A 207 -11.62 -2.72 -6.15
C THR A 207 -13.11 -2.69 -5.84
N VAL A 208 -13.76 -3.86 -5.81
CA VAL A 208 -15.19 -3.97 -5.52
C VAL A 208 -15.52 -3.40 -4.15
N ALA A 209 -14.76 -3.79 -3.12
CA ALA A 209 -15.01 -3.37 -1.75
C ALA A 209 -14.83 -1.85 -1.55
N THR A 210 -13.84 -1.25 -2.22
CA THR A 210 -13.59 0.21 -2.18
C THR A 210 -14.72 0.97 -2.85
N THR A 211 -15.15 0.54 -4.05
CA THR A 211 -16.24 1.19 -4.79
C THR A 211 -17.55 1.13 -4.01
N ILE A 212 -17.90 -0.02 -3.44
CA ILE A 212 -19.11 -0.15 -2.61
C ILE A 212 -19.05 0.75 -1.38
N ALA A 213 -17.87 0.90 -0.77
CA ALA A 213 -17.65 1.78 0.38
C ALA A 213 -17.60 3.28 0.01
N GLY A 214 -17.77 3.64 -1.26
CA GLY A 214 -17.79 5.02 -1.75
C GLY A 214 -16.41 5.64 -2.00
N GLY A 215 -15.34 4.83 -2.06
CA GLY A 215 -14.00 5.27 -2.45
C GLY A 215 -13.69 4.98 -3.92
N ILE A 216 -12.52 5.42 -4.37
CA ILE A 216 -12.02 5.20 -5.74
C ILE A 216 -10.84 4.22 -5.70
N ALA A 217 -10.91 3.13 -6.45
CA ALA A 217 -9.85 2.13 -6.52
C ALA A 217 -8.95 2.35 -7.74
N VAL A 218 -7.64 2.33 -7.51
CA VAL A 218 -6.59 2.40 -8.54
C VAL A 218 -5.89 1.02 -8.63
N PRO A 219 -5.88 0.39 -9.82
CA PRO A 219 -5.35 -0.96 -10.00
C PRO A 219 -3.81 -0.98 -10.07
N MET A 220 -3.12 -0.97 -8.92
CA MET A 220 -1.64 -1.01 -8.87
C MET A 220 -1.06 -2.33 -9.36
N GLY A 221 -1.85 -3.41 -9.35
CA GLY A 221 -1.48 -4.71 -9.92
C GLY A 221 -1.83 -4.88 -11.40
N SER A 222 -2.17 -3.79 -12.11
CA SER A 222 -2.56 -3.84 -13.53
C SER A 222 -1.46 -4.47 -14.39
N PRO A 223 -1.81 -5.06 -15.56
CA PRO A 223 -0.81 -5.60 -16.48
C PRO A 223 0.24 -4.58 -16.88
N LEU A 224 -0.16 -3.31 -17.04
CA LEU A 224 0.71 -2.17 -17.35
C LEU A 224 1.77 -1.97 -16.25
N VAL A 225 1.36 -1.63 -15.02
CA VAL A 225 2.33 -1.46 -13.91
C VAL A 225 3.18 -2.72 -13.73
N ALA A 226 2.58 -3.91 -13.86
CA ALA A 226 3.31 -5.15 -13.71
C ALA A 226 4.32 -5.43 -14.85
N SER A 227 4.08 -5.01 -16.10
CA SER A 227 5.06 -5.17 -17.19
C SER A 227 6.29 -4.31 -16.94
N GLU A 228 6.10 -3.11 -16.40
CA GLU A 228 7.17 -2.14 -16.20
C GLU A 228 8.14 -2.67 -15.14
N PHE A 229 7.61 -3.16 -14.01
CA PHE A 229 8.40 -3.81 -12.97
C PHE A 229 9.11 -5.09 -13.45
N ARG A 230 8.59 -5.79 -14.48
CA ARG A 230 9.29 -6.95 -15.06
C ARG A 230 10.37 -6.54 -16.06
N ALA A 231 10.18 -5.42 -16.75
CA ALA A 231 11.09 -4.92 -17.75
C ALA A 231 12.33 -4.28 -17.12
N SER A 232 12.17 -3.61 -15.97
CA SER A 232 13.25 -2.90 -15.29
C SER A 232 13.26 -3.13 -13.77
N PRO A 233 13.35 -4.40 -13.30
CA PRO A 233 13.29 -4.72 -11.88
C PRO A 233 14.43 -4.07 -11.07
N GLU A 234 15.63 -3.96 -11.65
CA GLU A 234 16.80 -3.32 -11.03
C GLU A 234 16.65 -1.80 -10.83
N ILE A 235 15.73 -1.17 -11.57
CA ILE A 235 15.42 0.26 -11.45
C ILE A 235 14.22 0.46 -10.53
N LEU A 236 13.17 -0.34 -10.70
CA LEU A 236 11.86 -0.10 -10.08
C LEU A 236 11.70 -0.78 -8.70
N PHE A 237 12.50 -1.78 -8.38
CA PHE A 237 12.61 -2.31 -7.02
C PHE A 237 13.80 -1.69 -6.28
N ALA A 238 13.65 -1.56 -4.97
CA ALA A 238 14.73 -1.25 -4.06
C ALA A 238 15.73 -2.41 -3.97
N THR A 239 16.80 -2.22 -3.21
CA THR A 239 17.88 -3.21 -3.04
C THR A 239 17.41 -4.54 -2.45
N ASP A 240 16.27 -4.55 -1.75
CA ASP A 240 15.63 -5.77 -1.23
C ASP A 240 14.90 -6.60 -2.30
N GLY A 241 14.76 -6.07 -3.52
CA GLY A 241 14.08 -6.73 -4.64
C GLY A 241 12.58 -6.93 -4.43
N PHE A 242 11.96 -6.21 -3.50
CA PHE A 242 10.53 -6.35 -3.14
C PHE A 242 9.80 -5.02 -3.03
N HIS A 243 10.33 -4.05 -2.28
CA HIS A 243 9.68 -2.74 -2.19
C HIS A 243 10.00 -1.90 -3.42
N PRO A 244 9.11 -0.97 -3.83
CA PRO A 244 9.44 -0.03 -4.89
C PRO A 244 10.66 0.81 -4.52
N SER A 245 11.51 1.11 -5.50
CA SER A 245 12.52 2.17 -5.38
C SER A 245 11.86 3.55 -5.49
N ALA A 246 12.65 4.62 -5.41
CA ALA A 246 12.18 5.98 -5.73
C ALA A 246 11.50 6.06 -7.12
N ALA A 247 12.05 5.39 -8.15
CA ALA A 247 11.46 5.34 -9.48
C ALA A 247 10.20 4.46 -9.52
N GLY A 248 10.17 3.36 -8.77
CA GLY A 248 8.96 2.55 -8.60
C GLY A 248 7.81 3.31 -7.94
N TYR A 249 8.13 4.14 -6.94
CA TYR A 249 7.16 5.02 -6.29
C TYR A 249 6.70 6.18 -7.18
N GLU A 250 7.57 6.71 -8.02
CA GLU A 250 7.18 7.67 -9.05
C GLU A 250 6.17 7.06 -10.03
N LEU A 251 6.44 5.85 -10.53
CA LEU A 251 5.48 5.11 -11.37
C LEU A 251 4.15 4.88 -10.65
N ALA A 252 4.20 4.50 -9.37
CA ALA A 252 2.99 4.31 -8.56
C ALA A 252 2.20 5.62 -8.38
N ALA A 253 2.89 6.72 -8.09
CA ALA A 253 2.28 8.04 -7.95
C ALA A 253 1.65 8.50 -9.27
N ALA A 254 2.27 8.22 -10.42
CA ALA A 254 1.72 8.53 -11.73
C ALA A 254 0.36 7.86 -12.02
N GLN A 255 0.05 6.74 -11.36
CA GLN A 255 -1.27 6.09 -11.46
C GLN A 255 -2.31 6.71 -10.51
N LEU A 256 -1.88 7.13 -9.32
CA LEU A 256 -2.76 7.63 -8.26
C LEU A 256 -3.09 9.12 -8.42
N LEU A 257 -2.10 9.91 -8.83
CA LEU A 257 -2.17 11.37 -8.85
C LEU A 257 -3.25 11.91 -9.81
N PRO A 258 -3.42 11.41 -11.05
CA PRO A 258 -4.48 11.90 -11.93
C PRO A 258 -5.88 11.70 -11.32
N VAL A 259 -6.08 10.59 -10.62
CA VAL A 259 -7.34 10.29 -9.93
C VAL A 259 -7.57 11.25 -8.77
N LEU A 260 -6.55 11.51 -7.95
CA LEU A 260 -6.64 12.50 -6.87
C LEU A 260 -6.96 13.89 -7.41
N ILE A 261 -6.24 14.34 -8.44
CA ILE A 261 -6.45 15.67 -9.03
C ILE A 261 -7.88 15.81 -9.54
N ALA A 262 -8.39 14.83 -10.29
CA ALA A 262 -9.74 14.86 -10.82
C ALA A 262 -10.78 14.98 -9.68
N GLN A 263 -10.66 14.12 -8.67
CA GLN A 263 -11.61 14.09 -7.56
C GLN A 263 -11.54 15.31 -6.65
N VAL A 264 -10.36 15.90 -6.47
CA VAL A 264 -10.20 17.15 -5.71
C VAL A 264 -10.82 18.33 -6.46
N ARG A 265 -10.66 18.39 -7.79
CA ARG A 265 -11.27 19.45 -8.63
C ARG A 265 -12.78 19.33 -8.73
N ASP A 266 -13.32 18.11 -8.71
CA ASP A 266 -14.76 17.87 -8.77
C ASP A 266 -15.49 18.17 -7.45
N ARG A 267 -14.75 18.41 -6.36
CA ARG A 267 -15.36 18.84 -5.10
C ARG A 267 -15.74 20.32 -5.18
N PRO A 268 -16.97 20.71 -4.79
CA PRO A 268 -17.28 22.11 -4.57
C PRO A 268 -16.29 22.68 -3.55
N ALA A 269 -15.85 23.93 -3.76
CA ALA A 269 -14.76 24.54 -3.01
C ALA A 269 -14.89 24.24 -1.51
N LEU A 270 -13.87 23.58 -0.94
CA LEU A 270 -13.78 23.35 0.49
C LEU A 270 -13.90 24.71 1.17
N PRO A 271 -14.82 24.88 2.15
CA PRO A 271 -14.85 26.10 2.93
C PRO A 271 -13.45 26.26 3.53
N VAL A 272 -12.77 27.34 3.19
CA VAL A 272 -11.54 27.75 3.86
C VAL A 272 -11.90 27.78 5.34
N ALA A 273 -11.26 26.92 6.15
CA ALA A 273 -11.49 26.90 7.59
C ALA A 273 -11.20 28.31 8.10
N GLN A 274 -12.26 29.05 8.41
CA GLN A 274 -12.14 30.35 9.05
C GLN A 274 -11.46 30.10 10.38
N LEU A 275 -10.24 30.62 10.52
CA LEU A 275 -9.56 30.70 11.79
C LEU A 275 -10.48 31.48 12.73
N GLU A 276 -11.18 30.78 13.62
CA GLU A 276 -11.85 31.43 14.74
C GLU A 276 -10.77 32.16 15.56
N THR A 277 -10.97 33.47 15.65
CA THR A 277 -10.17 34.49 16.35
C THR A 277 -9.84 34.15 17.80
#